data_AF-A0A0D6L3N0-F1
#
_entry.id   AF-A0A0D6L3N0-F1
#
_cell.length_a   1.000
_cell.length_b   1.000
_cell.length_c   1.000
_cell.angle_alpha   90.00
_cell.angle_beta   90.00
_cell.angle_gamma   90.00
#
_symmetry.space_group_name_H-M   'P 1'
#
loop_
_entity.id
_entity.type
_entity.pdbx_description
1 polymer ?
#
loop_
_entity_poly.entity_id
_entity_poly.type
_entity_poly.pdbx_seq_one_letter_code
_entity_poly.pdbx_strand_id
1 'polypeptide(L)'
;ITCNGKAADRINQDGIHILINMNGYTKGARNEIFALRPAPLQVMWLGYPGTSGAPFMDYIITDAVTSPLRLAHAYSEKLAYMPHTFFIGDHAQMLKHLTERVILKDKCAPAEKDNVAVVNATNLEPLLSKADVK
;
A
#
# COMPACT_ATOMS: atom_id res chain seq x y z
N ILE A 1 -25.00 -5.29 -0.69
CA ILE A 1 -25.93 -4.16 -0.42
C ILE A 1 -25.64 -3.05 -1.44
N THR A 2 -26.50 -2.87 -2.44
CA THR A 2 -26.29 -1.91 -3.55
C THR A 2 -26.72 -0.49 -3.21
N CYS A 3 -27.79 -0.30 -2.43
CA CYS A 3 -28.19 1.00 -1.89
C CYS A 3 -27.12 1.53 -0.92
N ASN A 4 -26.67 2.79 -1.11
CA ASN A 4 -25.68 3.42 -0.23
C ASN A 4 -26.19 3.61 1.21
N GLY A 5 -27.45 4.04 1.38
CA GLY A 5 -28.07 4.20 2.71
C GLY A 5 -28.05 2.90 3.51
N LYS A 6 -28.57 1.81 2.94
CA LYS A 6 -28.55 0.48 3.59
C LYS A 6 -27.14 -0.04 3.90
N ALA A 7 -26.13 0.36 3.11
CA ALA A 7 -24.75 -0.02 3.36
C ALA A 7 -24.17 0.79 4.53
N ALA A 8 -24.46 2.09 4.60
CA ALA A 8 -24.10 2.93 5.74
C ALA A 8 -24.78 2.48 7.03
N ASP A 9 -26.07 2.13 7.00
CA ASP A 9 -26.79 1.57 8.14
C ASP A 9 -26.10 0.32 8.68
N ARG A 10 -25.66 -0.57 7.78
CA ARG A 10 -24.95 -1.79 8.18
C ARG A 10 -23.62 -1.46 8.88
N ILE A 11 -22.84 -0.54 8.35
CA ILE A 11 -21.57 -0.10 8.96
C ILE A 11 -21.84 0.50 10.36
N ASN A 12 -22.90 1.29 10.50
CA ASN A 12 -23.26 1.88 11.79
C ASN A 12 -23.72 0.82 12.80
N GLN A 13 -24.53 -0.16 12.37
CA GLN A 13 -24.96 -1.30 13.18
C GLN A 13 -23.79 -2.17 13.66
N ASP A 14 -22.76 -2.31 12.82
CA ASP A 14 -21.53 -3.03 13.17
C ASP A 14 -20.68 -2.26 14.22
N GLY A 15 -21.05 -1.01 14.58
CA GLY A 15 -20.40 -0.25 15.64
C GLY A 15 -18.98 0.22 15.27
N ILE A 16 -18.73 0.50 13.99
CA ILE A 16 -17.40 0.90 13.51
C ILE A 16 -17.01 2.27 14.06
N HIS A 17 -15.90 2.31 14.80
CA HIS A 17 -15.36 3.55 15.37
C HIS A 17 -14.53 4.35 14.36
N ILE A 18 -13.73 3.66 13.53
CA ILE A 18 -12.87 4.26 12.52
C ILE A 18 -13.14 3.56 11.19
N LEU A 19 -13.69 4.30 10.22
CA LEU A 19 -13.94 3.79 8.88
C LEU A 19 -12.87 4.27 7.91
N ILE A 20 -12.20 3.34 7.23
CA ILE A 20 -11.06 3.63 6.36
C ILE A 20 -11.51 3.64 4.90
N ASN A 21 -11.27 4.75 4.20
CA ASN A 21 -11.45 4.89 2.76
C ASN A 21 -10.15 4.54 2.03
N MET A 22 -10.17 3.42 1.30
CA MET A 22 -9.05 2.93 0.49
C MET A 22 -9.25 3.19 -1.02
N ASN A 23 -10.22 4.01 -1.40
CA ASN A 23 -10.54 4.25 -2.81
C ASN A 23 -10.33 5.71 -3.23
N GLY A 24 -10.71 6.68 -2.40
CA GLY A 24 -10.80 8.07 -2.83
C GLY A 24 -11.60 8.19 -4.13
N TYR A 25 -10.99 8.76 -5.18
CA TYR A 25 -11.63 8.93 -6.50
C TYR A 25 -11.18 7.89 -7.54
N THR A 26 -10.96 6.64 -7.13
CA THR A 26 -10.68 5.52 -8.05
C THR A 26 -11.95 4.80 -8.52
N LYS A 27 -11.84 3.97 -9.57
CA LYS A 27 -12.92 3.12 -10.06
C LYS A 27 -13.52 2.26 -8.94
N GLY A 28 -14.85 2.23 -8.84
CA GLY A 28 -15.58 1.44 -7.85
C GLY A 28 -15.78 2.12 -6.50
N ALA A 29 -15.29 3.35 -6.31
CA ALA A 29 -15.53 4.12 -5.10
C ALA A 29 -17.03 4.38 -4.88
N ARG A 30 -17.43 4.39 -3.61
CA ARG A 30 -18.80 4.72 -3.14
C ARG A 30 -18.71 5.74 -2.01
N ASN A 31 -18.13 6.91 -2.30
CA ASN A 31 -17.86 7.96 -1.31
C ASN A 31 -19.15 8.51 -0.66
N GLU A 32 -20.32 8.27 -1.27
CA GLU A 32 -21.61 8.59 -0.66
C GLU A 32 -21.83 7.86 0.67
N ILE A 33 -21.23 6.68 0.86
CA ILE A 33 -21.27 5.95 2.14
C ILE A 33 -20.53 6.76 3.21
N PHE A 34 -19.36 7.31 2.90
CA PHE A 34 -18.60 8.17 3.81
C PHE A 34 -19.32 9.51 4.03
N ALA A 35 -19.98 10.07 3.01
CA ALA A 35 -20.76 11.29 3.16
C ALA A 35 -21.91 11.16 4.20
N LEU A 36 -22.45 9.95 4.39
CA LEU A 36 -23.47 9.65 5.40
C LEU A 36 -22.91 9.52 6.83
N ARG A 37 -21.58 9.56 7.00
CA ARG A 37 -20.88 9.47 8.29
C ARG A 37 -21.34 8.32 9.22
N PRO A 38 -21.37 7.05 8.76
CA PRO A 38 -21.81 5.93 9.60
C PRO A 38 -20.85 5.58 10.76
N ALA A 39 -19.62 6.13 10.75
CA ALA A 39 -18.64 6.02 11.81
C ALA A 39 -18.22 7.41 12.32
N PRO A 40 -17.88 7.56 13.62
CA PRO A 40 -17.51 8.86 14.18
C PRO A 40 -16.19 9.41 13.60
N LEU A 41 -15.22 8.54 13.28
CA LEU A 41 -14.00 8.91 12.58
C LEU A 41 -13.92 8.23 11.20
N GLN A 42 -13.58 9.01 10.18
CA GLN A 42 -13.40 8.55 8.82
C GLN A 42 -12.05 8.99 8.27
N VAL A 43 -11.31 8.03 7.71
CA VAL A 43 -9.88 8.22 7.44
C VAL A 43 -9.51 7.76 6.04
N MET A 44 -8.78 8.59 5.29
CA MET A 44 -8.18 8.22 4.01
C MET A 44 -6.89 7.41 4.26
N TRP A 45 -6.70 6.29 3.53
CA TRP A 45 -5.44 5.54 3.59
C TRP A 45 -5.13 4.76 2.32
N LEU A 46 -3.86 4.78 1.92
CA LEU A 46 -3.19 3.95 0.92
C LEU A 46 -3.69 4.07 -0.53
N GLY A 47 -4.97 3.79 -0.81
CA GLY A 47 -5.42 3.52 -2.18
C GLY A 47 -5.67 4.75 -3.07
N TYR A 48 -5.67 5.97 -2.51
CA TYR A 48 -5.74 7.21 -3.28
C TYR A 48 -4.61 8.17 -2.90
N PRO A 49 -3.72 8.56 -3.83
CA PRO A 49 -2.52 9.35 -3.54
C PRO A 49 -2.82 10.86 -3.52
N GLY A 50 -3.80 11.29 -2.70
CA GLY A 50 -4.19 12.70 -2.62
C GLY A 50 -5.25 12.99 -1.57
N THR A 51 -5.51 14.29 -1.37
CA THR A 51 -6.62 14.79 -0.55
C THR A 51 -7.98 14.34 -1.12
N SER A 52 -8.94 14.02 -0.27
CA SER A 52 -10.33 13.83 -0.73
C SER A 52 -10.99 15.18 -1.08
N GLY A 53 -10.53 16.29 -0.50
CA GLY A 53 -11.19 17.59 -0.64
C GLY A 53 -12.59 17.63 -0.02
N ALA A 54 -12.98 16.64 0.78
CA ALA A 54 -14.34 16.43 1.24
C ALA A 54 -14.49 16.73 2.74
N PRO A 55 -15.58 17.38 3.17
CA PRO A 55 -15.80 17.74 4.58
C PRO A 55 -16.13 16.52 5.47
N PHE A 56 -16.36 15.35 4.88
CA PHE A 56 -16.71 14.13 5.60
C PHE A 56 -15.51 13.21 5.89
N MET A 57 -14.29 13.55 5.42
CA MET A 57 -13.07 12.82 5.76
C MET A 57 -12.31 13.59 6.83
N ASP A 58 -12.02 12.95 7.97
CA ASP A 58 -11.45 13.64 9.14
C ASP A 58 -9.92 13.65 9.11
N TYR A 59 -9.32 12.53 8.70
CA TYR A 59 -7.86 12.35 8.65
C TYR A 59 -7.40 11.71 7.34
N ILE A 60 -6.12 11.92 7.01
CA ILE A 60 -5.38 11.13 6.04
C ILE A 60 -4.17 10.50 6.73
N ILE A 61 -4.06 9.18 6.67
CA ILE A 61 -2.86 8.46 7.14
C ILE A 61 -1.76 8.67 6.10
N THR A 62 -0.68 9.31 6.53
CA THR A 62 0.45 9.71 5.70
C THR A 62 1.75 9.66 6.52
N ASP A 63 2.83 10.27 6.04
CA ASP A 63 4.10 10.40 6.76
C ASP A 63 4.78 11.76 6.49
N ALA A 64 5.84 12.05 7.23
CA ALA A 64 6.54 13.32 7.18
C ALA A 64 7.28 13.59 5.85
N VAL A 65 7.60 12.53 5.09
CA VAL A 65 8.28 12.65 3.79
C VAL A 65 7.27 12.94 2.68
N THR A 66 6.18 12.19 2.66
CA THR A 66 5.10 12.28 1.66
C THR A 66 4.28 13.56 1.83
N SER A 67 3.92 13.90 3.06
CA SER A 67 3.05 15.04 3.37
C SER A 67 3.68 15.93 4.44
N PRO A 68 4.80 16.62 4.16
CA PRO A 68 5.47 17.45 5.15
C PRO A 68 4.56 18.57 5.66
N LEU A 69 4.64 18.90 6.96
CA LEU A 69 3.71 19.82 7.63
C LEU A 69 3.55 21.19 6.93
N ARG A 70 4.61 21.71 6.30
CA ARG A 70 4.56 22.97 5.51
C ARG A 70 3.55 22.94 4.36
N LEU A 71 3.17 21.75 3.89
CA LEU A 71 2.19 21.51 2.83
C LEU A 71 0.83 21.05 3.36
N ALA A 72 0.58 21.12 4.68
CA ALA A 72 -0.69 20.70 5.26
C ALA A 72 -1.91 21.43 4.65
N HIS A 73 -1.71 22.66 4.15
CA HIS A 73 -2.75 23.43 3.44
C HIS A 73 -3.25 22.79 2.14
N ALA A 74 -2.50 21.84 1.56
CA ALA A 74 -2.90 21.10 0.37
C ALA A 74 -3.92 19.98 0.67
N TYR A 75 -4.20 19.71 1.94
CA TYR A 75 -5.10 18.65 2.40
C TYR A 75 -6.30 19.24 3.12
N SER A 76 -7.49 18.69 2.85
CA SER A 76 -8.70 19.04 3.60
C SER A 76 -8.72 18.34 4.97
N GLU A 77 -8.15 17.14 5.02
CA GLU A 77 -8.08 16.28 6.17
C GLU A 77 -6.90 16.67 7.09
N LYS A 78 -7.00 16.30 8.36
CA LYS A 78 -5.85 16.38 9.27
C LYS A 78 -4.83 15.29 8.95
N LEU A 79 -3.54 15.64 9.02
CA LEU A 79 -2.47 14.68 8.79
C LEU A 79 -2.30 13.75 10.01
N ALA A 80 -2.43 12.44 9.80
CA ALA A 80 -2.12 11.42 10.79
C ALA A 80 -0.85 10.68 10.36
N TYR A 81 0.28 10.93 11.04
CA TYR A 81 1.58 10.41 10.63
C TYR A 81 1.86 8.99 11.13
N MET A 82 2.26 8.13 10.21
CA MET A 82 2.98 6.89 10.51
C MET A 82 4.43 7.21 10.89
N PRO A 83 5.09 6.39 11.75
CA PRO A 83 6.45 6.67 12.21
C PRO A 83 7.54 6.66 11.13
N HIS A 84 7.31 5.92 10.03
CA HIS A 84 8.26 5.79 8.94
C HIS A 84 7.63 6.25 7.62
N THR A 85 6.94 5.34 6.93
CA THR A 85 6.16 5.64 5.73
C THR A 85 4.73 5.14 5.90
N PHE A 86 3.77 5.80 5.23
CA PHE A 86 2.39 5.31 5.13
C PHE A 86 2.25 4.12 4.18
N PHE A 87 3.22 3.92 3.30
CA PHE A 87 3.19 2.90 2.27
C PHE A 87 3.58 1.54 2.84
N ILE A 88 2.85 0.50 2.44
CA ILE A 88 3.14 -0.88 2.80
C ILE A 88 2.96 -1.75 1.56
N GLY A 89 3.78 -2.81 1.45
CA GLY A 89 3.67 -3.78 0.37
C GLY A 89 3.92 -5.19 0.88
N ASP A 90 3.17 -6.14 0.34
CA ASP A 90 3.19 -7.55 0.77
C ASP A 90 4.30 -8.38 0.10
N HIS A 91 5.33 -7.73 -0.43
CA HIS A 91 6.40 -8.38 -1.22
C HIS A 91 7.12 -9.49 -0.44
N ALA A 92 7.34 -9.31 0.86
CA ALA A 92 8.00 -10.31 1.69
C ALA A 92 7.21 -11.64 1.78
N GLN A 93 5.88 -11.59 1.70
CA GLN A 93 5.04 -12.76 1.69
C GLN A 93 4.82 -13.29 0.27
N MET A 94 4.50 -12.42 -0.68
CA MET A 94 4.16 -12.80 -2.06
C MET A 94 5.36 -13.24 -2.89
N LEU A 95 6.52 -12.62 -2.68
CA LEU A 95 7.71 -12.75 -3.53
C LEU A 95 8.89 -13.35 -2.77
N LYS A 96 8.64 -14.32 -1.88
CA LYS A 96 9.70 -15.01 -1.12
C LYS A 96 10.84 -15.58 -1.99
N HIS A 97 10.52 -16.03 -3.20
CA HIS A 97 11.51 -16.53 -4.15
C HIS A 97 12.48 -15.45 -4.67
N LEU A 98 12.17 -14.16 -4.47
CA LEU A 98 13.04 -13.03 -4.81
C LEU A 98 13.91 -12.56 -3.63
N THR A 99 13.74 -13.13 -2.43
CA THR A 99 14.54 -12.76 -1.25
C THR A 99 16.02 -13.10 -1.44
N GLU A 100 16.29 -14.21 -2.14
CA GLU A 100 17.62 -14.62 -2.56
C GLU A 100 17.67 -14.78 -4.08
N ARG A 101 18.85 -14.60 -4.64
CA ARG A 101 19.09 -14.78 -6.07
C ARG A 101 20.45 -15.42 -6.29
N VAL A 102 20.53 -16.22 -7.34
CA VAL A 102 21.78 -16.81 -7.83
C VAL A 102 22.14 -16.12 -9.14
N ILE A 103 23.43 -15.78 -9.29
CA ILE A 103 23.94 -15.18 -10.53
C ILE A 103 24.72 -16.24 -11.30
N LEU A 104 24.28 -16.52 -12.54
CA LEU A 104 25.00 -17.41 -13.43
C LEU A 104 26.24 -16.69 -13.99
N LYS A 105 27.41 -17.31 -13.83
CA LYS A 105 28.66 -16.76 -14.37
C LYS A 105 28.78 -17.09 -15.85
N ASP A 106 28.96 -16.06 -16.66
CA ASP A 106 29.41 -16.21 -18.04
C ASP A 106 30.95 -16.19 -18.07
N LYS A 107 31.55 -17.27 -18.55
CA LYS A 107 33.01 -17.42 -18.66
C LYS A 107 33.64 -16.42 -19.63
N CYS A 108 32.85 -15.88 -20.57
CA CYS A 108 33.30 -14.95 -21.60
C CYS A 108 32.98 -13.49 -21.26
N ALA A 109 32.26 -13.23 -20.18
CA ALA A 109 31.88 -11.87 -19.82
C ALA A 109 33.09 -11.10 -19.24
N PRO A 110 33.35 -9.86 -19.72
CA PRO A 110 34.51 -9.08 -19.29
C PRO A 110 34.41 -8.54 -17.86
N ALA A 111 33.22 -8.56 -17.25
CA ALA A 111 32.98 -8.14 -15.87
C ALA A 111 31.81 -8.91 -15.25
N GLU A 112 31.92 -9.27 -13.98
CA GLU A 112 30.81 -9.84 -13.20
C GLU A 112 29.70 -8.77 -13.05
N LYS A 113 28.48 -9.12 -13.44
CA LYS A 113 27.28 -8.28 -13.30
C LYS A 113 26.22 -9.04 -12.51
N ASP A 114 25.60 -8.37 -11.54
CA ASP A 114 24.65 -8.97 -10.60
C ASP A 114 23.20 -8.96 -11.08
N ASN A 115 22.97 -8.56 -12.34
CA ASN A 115 21.65 -8.28 -12.91
C ASN A 115 21.45 -8.78 -14.35
N VAL A 116 22.34 -9.64 -14.87
CA VAL A 116 22.27 -10.12 -16.26
C VAL A 116 21.64 -11.50 -16.37
N ALA A 117 22.17 -12.48 -15.64
CA ALA A 117 21.66 -13.85 -15.63
C ALA A 117 21.28 -14.24 -14.20
N VAL A 118 20.10 -13.79 -13.78
CA VAL A 118 19.59 -13.94 -12.42
C VAL A 118 18.62 -15.11 -12.37
N VAL A 119 18.82 -15.99 -11.39
CA VAL A 119 17.88 -17.08 -11.08
C VAL A 119 17.30 -16.85 -9.69
N ASN A 120 15.98 -16.93 -9.59
CA ASN A 120 15.21 -16.82 -8.37
C ASN A 120 14.37 -18.09 -8.19
N ALA A 121 14.33 -18.63 -6.97
CA ALA A 121 13.55 -19.80 -6.65
C ALA A 121 13.20 -19.82 -5.16
N THR A 122 12.21 -20.61 -4.78
CA THR A 122 11.88 -20.84 -3.36
C THR A 122 12.88 -21.76 -2.66
N ASN A 123 13.61 -22.58 -3.42
CA ASN A 123 14.73 -23.38 -2.93
C ASN A 123 15.87 -23.34 -3.97
N LEU A 124 17.00 -22.74 -3.58
CA LEU A 124 18.19 -22.59 -4.42
C LEU A 124 19.25 -23.69 -4.19
N GLU A 125 19.11 -24.53 -3.16
CA GLU A 125 20.07 -25.61 -2.84
C GLU A 125 20.40 -26.54 -4.04
N PRO A 126 19.43 -26.93 -4.90
CA PRO A 126 19.74 -27.78 -6.04
C PRO A 126 20.61 -27.10 -7.11
N LEU A 127 20.54 -25.77 -7.22
CA LEU A 127 21.34 -24.99 -8.16
C LEU A 127 22.74 -24.77 -7.59
N LEU A 128 22.83 -24.39 -6.32
CA LEU A 128 24.10 -24.19 -5.60
C LEU A 128 24.95 -25.45 -5.55
N SER A 129 24.33 -26.64 -5.54
CA SER A 129 25.04 -27.93 -5.50
C SER A 129 25.52 -28.44 -6.86
N LYS A 130 25.06 -27.88 -7.99
CA LYS A 130 25.27 -28.46 -9.33
C LYS A 130 25.91 -27.54 -10.36
N ALA A 131 26.02 -26.25 -10.11
CA ALA A 131 26.56 -25.28 -11.06
C ALA A 131 27.71 -24.45 -10.46
N ASP A 132 28.56 -23.87 -11.31
CA ASP A 132 29.48 -22.79 -10.93
C ASP A 132 28.64 -21.51 -10.70
N VAL A 133 27.97 -21.45 -9.56
CA VAL A 133 27.07 -20.37 -9.17
C VAL A 133 27.57 -19.64 -7.94
N LYS A 134 27.24 -18.35 -7.87
CA LYS A 134 27.47 -17.49 -6.71
C LYS A 134 26.13 -17.01 -6.19
#